data_AF-A0AAD7BVY1-F1
#
_entry.id   AF-A0AAD7BVY1-F1
#
_cell.length_a   1.000
_cell.length_b   1.000
_cell.length_c   1.000
_cell.angle_alpha   90.00
_cell.angle_beta   90.00
_cell.angle_gamma   90.00
#
_symmetry.space_group_name_H-M   'P 1'
#
loop_
_entity.id
_entity.type
_entity.pdbx_description
1 polymer ?
#
loop_
_entity_poly.entity_id
_entity_poly.type
_entity_poly.pdbx_seq_one_letter_code
_entity_poly.pdbx_strand_id
1 'polypeptide(L)'
;MSQDFDLETLVHLEQTLYDSGYQEGFAHGRIHGLIEGRALGREKGFELWEELAFYETFALTWKTIYTSLGREEDKTRKAHHIRHLLDLISQFPQVNPSASDSELDILKLSRQIQSRYRALCSTLGLKPSNIRASEADTLDAAQTNVEPVWKIENDQTMF
;
A
#
# COMPACT_ATOMS: atom_id res chain seq x y z
N MET A 1 40.42 -1.53 -51.50
CA MET A 1 40.41 -0.29 -50.69
C MET A 1 40.45 -0.73 -49.25
N SER A 2 41.65 -0.76 -48.67
CA SER A 2 41.87 -1.10 -47.27
C SER A 2 41.15 -0.08 -46.39
N GLN A 3 40.14 -0.53 -45.64
CA GLN A 3 39.62 0.27 -44.54
C GLN A 3 40.78 0.49 -43.57
N ASP A 4 41.22 1.75 -43.44
CA ASP A 4 42.17 2.12 -42.40
C ASP A 4 41.52 1.80 -41.05
N PHE A 5 42.11 0.84 -40.35
CA PHE A 5 41.62 0.43 -39.03
C PHE A 5 42.07 1.48 -38.02
N ASP A 6 41.12 2.24 -37.49
CA ASP A 6 41.37 3.29 -36.52
C ASP A 6 41.61 2.70 -35.11
N LEU A 7 42.89 2.65 -34.71
CA LEU A 7 43.33 2.14 -33.41
C LEU A 7 42.84 3.01 -32.24
N GLU A 8 42.51 4.29 -32.48
CA GLU A 8 41.95 5.19 -31.46
C GLU A 8 40.56 4.72 -31.01
N THR A 9 39.77 4.17 -31.93
CA THR A 9 38.47 3.58 -31.61
C THR A 9 38.61 2.37 -30.66
N LEU A 10 39.71 1.60 -30.77
CA LEU A 10 39.96 0.45 -29.89
C LEU A 10 40.33 0.88 -28.46
N VAL A 11 41.06 2.00 -28.32
CA VAL A 11 41.44 2.58 -27.02
C VAL A 11 40.21 3.06 -26.24
N HIS A 12 39.22 3.62 -26.95
CA HIS A 12 37.98 4.15 -26.34
C HIS A 12 36.81 3.15 -26.35
N LEU A 13 37.05 1.90 -26.74
CA LEU A 13 35.99 0.90 -26.92
C LEU A 13 35.22 0.65 -25.61
N GLU A 14 35.94 0.43 -24.50
CA GLU A 14 35.33 0.18 -23.19
C GLU A 14 34.42 1.34 -22.76
N GLN A 15 34.92 2.57 -22.84
CA GLN A 15 34.16 3.77 -22.48
C GLN A 15 32.92 3.92 -23.38
N THR A 16 33.06 3.66 -24.68
CA THR A 16 31.94 3.76 -25.63
C THR A 16 30.85 2.73 -25.33
N LEU A 17 31.23 1.48 -25.01
CA LEU A 17 30.27 0.44 -24.61
C LEU A 17 29.62 0.76 -23.26
N TYR A 18 30.38 1.28 -22.30
CA TYR A 18 29.85 1.71 -21.02
C TYR A 18 28.82 2.83 -21.19
N ASP A 19 29.17 3.88 -21.93
CA ASP A 19 28.28 5.02 -22.16
C ASP A 19 27.03 4.60 -22.94
N SER A 20 27.18 3.72 -23.93
CA SER A 20 26.04 3.15 -24.66
C SER A 20 25.13 2.34 -23.74
N GLY A 21 25.68 1.43 -22.94
CA GLY A 21 24.92 0.59 -22.01
C GLY A 21 24.25 1.41 -20.90
N TYR A 22 24.93 2.45 -20.39
CA TYR A 22 24.36 3.37 -19.42
C TYR A 22 23.20 4.17 -20.01
N GLN A 23 23.36 4.73 -21.20
CA GLN A 23 22.30 5.50 -21.87
C GLN A 23 21.07 4.64 -22.16
N GLU A 24 21.28 3.43 -22.68
CA GLU A 24 20.20 2.48 -22.94
C GLU A 24 19.52 2.03 -21.65
N GLY A 25 20.29 1.60 -20.65
CA GLY A 25 19.79 1.17 -19.35
C GLY A 25 19.03 2.27 -18.61
N PHE A 26 19.53 3.52 -18.67
CA PHE A 26 18.87 4.67 -18.07
C PHE A 26 17.57 5.02 -18.80
N ALA A 27 17.58 5.04 -20.14
CA ALA A 27 16.38 5.32 -20.93
C ALA A 27 15.30 4.27 -20.69
N HIS A 28 15.69 2.99 -20.68
CA HIS A 28 14.81 1.87 -20.39
C HIS A 28 14.27 1.91 -18.95
N GLY A 29 15.16 2.09 -17.97
CA GLY A 29 14.81 2.18 -16.55
C GLY A 29 13.88 3.35 -16.24
N ARG A 30 14.05 4.50 -16.91
CA ARG A 30 13.15 5.65 -16.78
C ARG A 30 11.73 5.33 -17.26
N ILE A 31 11.60 4.62 -18.39
CA ILE A 31 10.28 4.25 -18.93
C ILE A 31 9.62 3.19 -18.04
N HIS A 32 10.35 2.13 -17.69
CA HIS A 32 9.83 1.05 -16.86
C HIS A 32 9.49 1.53 -15.46
N GLY A 33 10.35 2.33 -14.83
CA GLY A 33 10.08 2.91 -13.51
C GLY A 33 8.83 3.78 -13.50
N LEU A 34 8.55 4.53 -14.58
CA LEU A 34 7.32 5.32 -14.69
C LEU A 34 6.08 4.43 -14.81
N ILE A 35 6.14 3.36 -15.61
CA ILE A 35 5.01 2.45 -15.81
C ILE A 35 4.72 1.66 -14.54
N GLU A 36 5.75 1.07 -13.94
CA GLU A 36 5.66 0.29 -12.71
C GLU A 36 5.22 1.16 -11.53
N GLY A 37 5.80 2.34 -11.37
CA GLY A 37 5.41 3.29 -10.33
C GLY A 37 3.93 3.71 -10.44
N ARG A 38 3.43 3.91 -11.66
CA ARG A 38 2.00 4.19 -11.89
C ARG A 38 1.11 2.99 -11.62
N ALA A 39 1.54 1.79 -11.97
CA ALA A 39 0.79 0.57 -11.68
C ALA A 39 0.68 0.34 -10.16
N LEU A 40 1.82 0.37 -9.46
CA LEU A 40 1.92 0.20 -8.02
C LEU A 40 1.15 1.28 -7.27
N GLY A 41 1.24 2.54 -7.71
CA GLY A 41 0.49 3.65 -7.11
C GLY A 41 -1.03 3.47 -7.20
N ARG A 42 -1.54 2.91 -8.30
CA ARG A 42 -2.97 2.60 -8.43
C ARG A 42 -3.41 1.46 -7.51
N GLU A 43 -2.63 0.38 -7.45
CA GLU A 43 -2.90 -0.75 -6.57
C GLU A 43 -2.91 -0.34 -5.10
N LYS A 44 -1.85 0.33 -4.63
CA LYS A 44 -1.75 0.80 -3.24
C LYS A 44 -2.74 1.90 -2.90
N GLY A 45 -3.08 2.75 -3.88
CA GLY A 45 -4.15 3.72 -3.72
C GLY A 45 -5.51 3.07 -3.50
N PHE A 46 -5.80 1.98 -4.21
CA PHE A 46 -7.06 1.23 -4.05
C PHE A 46 -7.14 0.53 -2.69
N GLU A 47 -6.09 -0.18 -2.28
CA GLU A 47 -6.01 -0.81 -0.94
C GLU A 47 -6.27 0.20 0.19
N LEU A 48 -5.73 1.40 0.05
CA LEU A 48 -5.91 2.47 1.04
C LEU A 48 -7.35 2.99 1.06
N TRP A 49 -7.96 3.19 -0.10
CA TRP A 49 -9.35 3.64 -0.23
C TRP A 49 -10.36 2.59 0.21
N GLU A 50 -10.10 1.31 -0.02
CA GLU A 50 -10.95 0.22 0.48
C GLU A 50 -11.06 0.25 2.00
N GLU A 51 -9.92 0.41 2.69
CA GLU A 51 -9.90 0.53 4.15
C GLU A 51 -10.66 1.77 4.63
N LEU A 52 -10.46 2.92 3.97
CA LEU A 52 -11.16 4.17 4.27
C LEU A 52 -12.67 4.05 4.09
N ALA A 53 -13.11 3.47 2.97
CA ALA A 53 -14.52 3.29 2.63
C ALA A 53 -15.24 2.37 3.64
N PHE A 54 -14.54 1.34 4.13
CA PHE A 54 -15.06 0.51 5.20
C PHE A 54 -15.26 1.31 6.49
N TYR A 55 -14.27 2.12 6.91
CA TYR A 55 -14.41 2.96 8.10
C TYR A 55 -15.51 4.00 7.97
N GLU A 56 -15.66 4.60 6.79
CA GLU A 56 -16.73 5.54 6.47
C GLU A 56 -18.10 4.89 6.60
N THR A 57 -18.28 3.74 5.93
CA THR A 57 -19.54 2.98 5.95
C THR A 57 -19.90 2.52 7.35
N PHE A 58 -18.89 2.06 8.12
CA PHE A 58 -19.06 1.70 9.52
C PHE A 58 -19.56 2.88 10.35
N ALA A 59 -18.90 4.04 10.23
CA ALA A 59 -19.27 5.25 10.95
C ALA A 59 -20.68 5.75 10.58
N LEU A 60 -21.02 5.74 9.29
CA LEU A 60 -22.36 6.11 8.80
C LEU A 60 -23.45 5.16 9.31
N THR A 61 -23.19 3.85 9.32
CA THR A 61 -24.14 2.84 9.82
C THR A 61 -24.41 3.06 11.31
N TRP A 62 -23.37 3.29 12.12
CA TRP A 62 -23.58 3.60 13.54
C TRP A 62 -24.28 4.94 13.74
N LYS A 63 -24.01 5.94 12.89
CA LYS A 63 -24.74 7.22 12.90
C LYS A 63 -26.24 7.00 12.72
N THR A 64 -26.66 6.21 11.72
CA THR A 64 -28.08 5.96 11.44
C THR A 64 -28.76 5.19 12.58
N ILE A 65 -28.10 4.18 13.13
CA ILE A 65 -28.59 3.41 14.29
C ILE A 65 -28.81 4.33 15.50
N TYR A 66 -27.87 5.23 15.81
CA TYR A 66 -28.05 6.13 16.94
C TYR A 66 -29.11 7.21 16.71
N THR A 67 -29.32 7.64 15.47
CA THR A 67 -30.43 8.54 15.15
C THR A 67 -31.78 7.88 15.33
N SER A 68 -31.91 6.58 15.07
CA SER A 68 -33.19 5.86 15.20
C SER A 68 -33.51 5.40 16.63
N LEU A 69 -32.52 5.09 17.47
CA LEU A 69 -32.74 4.53 18.81
C LEU A 69 -33.07 5.55 19.93
N GLY A 70 -33.05 6.86 19.67
CA GLY A 70 -33.60 7.87 20.59
C GLY A 70 -32.91 8.07 21.97
N ARG A 71 -31.80 7.40 22.30
CA ARG A 71 -31.08 7.61 23.58
C ARG A 71 -30.16 8.84 23.55
N GLU A 72 -30.56 9.92 24.23
CA GLU A 72 -29.85 11.22 24.23
C GLU A 72 -28.48 11.22 24.92
N GLU A 73 -28.29 10.48 26.01
CA GLU A 73 -27.04 10.54 26.80
C GLU A 73 -25.86 9.81 26.11
N ASP A 74 -26.13 8.68 25.47
CA ASP A 74 -25.15 7.91 24.68
C ASP A 74 -24.80 8.58 23.33
N LYS A 75 -25.72 9.40 22.80
CA LYS A 75 -25.56 10.06 21.50
C LYS A 75 -24.41 11.06 21.51
N THR A 76 -24.24 11.87 22.55
CA THR A 76 -23.33 13.03 22.47
C THR A 76 -21.87 12.64 22.28
N ARG A 77 -21.34 11.72 23.10
CA ARG A 77 -19.95 11.24 23.01
C ARG A 77 -19.73 10.37 21.77
N LYS A 78 -20.61 9.38 21.52
CA LYS A 78 -20.47 8.45 20.38
C LYS A 78 -20.62 9.19 19.05
N ALA A 79 -21.61 10.09 18.94
CA ALA A 79 -21.77 10.91 17.74
C ALA A 79 -20.62 11.89 17.52
N HIS A 80 -19.94 12.34 18.58
CA HIS A 80 -18.72 13.15 18.42
C HIS A 80 -17.59 12.33 17.79
N HIS A 81 -17.32 11.11 18.28
CA HIS A 81 -16.31 10.23 17.69
C HIS A 81 -16.63 9.86 16.24
N ILE A 82 -17.89 9.57 15.94
CA ILE A 82 -18.37 9.28 14.58
C ILE A 82 -18.14 10.48 13.65
N ARG A 83 -18.55 11.69 14.07
CA ARG A 83 -18.36 12.90 13.26
C ARG A 83 -16.89 13.21 13.02
N HIS A 84 -16.04 13.06 14.04
CA HIS A 84 -14.60 13.28 13.91
C HIS A 84 -13.97 12.30 12.92
N LEU A 85 -14.34 11.02 12.97
CA LEU A 85 -13.83 10.03 12.02
C LEU A 85 -14.23 10.38 10.58
N LEU A 86 -15.49 10.75 10.35
CA LEU A 86 -15.98 11.15 9.03
C LEU A 86 -15.30 12.43 8.52
N ASP A 87 -15.05 13.40 9.40
CA ASP A 87 -14.36 14.64 9.06
C ASP A 87 -12.93 14.36 8.57
N LEU A 88 -12.18 13.49 9.25
CA LEU A 88 -10.84 13.09 8.82
C LEU A 88 -10.85 12.33 7.48
N ILE A 89 -11.84 11.46 7.27
CA ILE A 89 -11.98 10.74 6.01
C ILE A 89 -12.29 11.73 4.87
N SER A 90 -13.11 12.75 5.12
CA SER A 90 -13.45 13.77 4.12
C SER A 90 -12.25 14.64 3.67
N GLN A 91 -11.21 14.73 4.51
CA GLN A 91 -9.96 15.44 4.19
C GLN A 91 -9.05 14.60 3.28
N PHE A 92 -9.36 13.32 3.05
CA PHE A 92 -8.53 12.44 2.25
C PHE A 92 -8.64 12.77 0.75
N PRO A 93 -7.51 12.93 0.02
CA PRO A 93 -7.54 13.39 -1.36
C PRO A 93 -8.17 12.36 -2.31
N GLN A 94 -9.17 12.81 -3.08
CA GLN A 94 -9.82 12.00 -4.12
C GLN A 94 -9.04 11.99 -5.45
N VAL A 95 -8.16 12.98 -5.64
CA VAL A 95 -7.31 13.11 -6.81
C VAL A 95 -5.86 13.04 -6.35
N ASN A 96 -5.02 12.33 -7.10
CA ASN A 96 -3.60 12.21 -6.79
C ASN A 96 -2.96 13.62 -6.72
N PRO A 97 -2.45 14.06 -5.57
CA PRO A 97 -1.85 15.38 -5.45
C PRO A 97 -0.67 15.50 -6.41
N SER A 98 -0.58 16.65 -7.07
CA SER A 98 0.55 16.93 -7.96
C SER A 98 1.83 17.05 -7.13
N ALA A 99 3.00 16.85 -7.73
CA ALA A 99 4.29 16.94 -7.03
C ALA A 99 4.51 18.28 -6.28
N SER A 100 3.78 19.33 -6.65
CA SER A 100 3.77 20.65 -6.01
C SER A 100 2.95 20.74 -4.71
N ASP A 101 2.02 19.82 -4.45
CA ASP A 101 1.14 19.81 -3.25
C ASP A 101 1.75 18.96 -2.12
N SER A 102 3.06 19.07 -1.91
CA SER A 102 3.86 18.22 -1.02
C SER A 102 3.54 18.34 0.48
N GLU A 103 2.54 19.13 0.87
CA GLU A 103 2.23 19.41 2.28
C GLU A 103 1.36 18.33 2.92
N LEU A 104 0.58 17.59 2.12
CA LEU A 104 -0.32 16.55 2.62
C LEU A 104 0.39 15.20 2.79
N ASP A 105 0.70 14.87 4.04
CA ASP A 105 1.22 13.56 4.41
C ASP A 105 0.07 12.53 4.52
N ILE A 106 -0.22 11.89 3.38
CA ILE A 106 -1.26 10.87 3.23
C ILE A 106 -1.10 9.73 4.25
N LEU A 107 0.15 9.33 4.55
CA LEU A 107 0.44 8.25 5.49
C LEU A 107 0.13 8.65 6.93
N LYS A 108 0.44 9.89 7.32
CA LYS A 108 0.05 10.42 8.64
C LYS A 108 -1.46 10.50 8.78
N LEU A 109 -2.17 11.02 7.77
CA LEU A 109 -3.63 11.11 7.79
C LEU A 109 -4.26 9.71 7.89
N SER A 110 -3.78 8.75 7.12
CA SER A 110 -4.23 7.35 7.18
C SER A 110 -4.06 6.75 8.59
N ARG A 111 -2.89 6.92 9.22
CA ARG A 111 -2.66 6.45 10.60
C ARG A 111 -3.58 7.14 11.61
N GLN A 112 -3.82 8.43 11.43
CA GLN A 112 -4.74 9.19 12.28
C GLN A 112 -6.17 8.63 12.16
N ILE A 113 -6.65 8.35 10.96
CA ILE A 113 -7.95 7.74 10.70
C ILE A 113 -8.04 6.36 11.35
N GLN A 114 -7.04 5.48 11.17
CA GLN A 114 -7.00 4.16 11.80
C GLN A 114 -7.07 4.26 13.34
N SER A 115 -6.34 5.20 13.95
CA SER A 115 -6.39 5.43 15.40
C SER A 115 -7.79 5.85 15.87
N ARG A 116 -8.47 6.69 15.09
CA ARG A 116 -9.80 7.21 15.41
C ARG A 116 -10.88 6.15 15.23
N TYR A 117 -10.76 5.30 14.21
CA TYR A 117 -11.58 4.12 14.05
C TYR A 117 -11.44 3.17 15.25
N ARG A 118 -10.21 2.84 15.68
CA ARG A 118 -9.99 2.00 16.87
C ARG A 118 -10.61 2.62 18.13
N ALA A 119 -10.46 3.92 18.33
CA ALA A 119 -11.08 4.64 19.46
C ALA A 119 -12.62 4.59 19.41
N LEU A 120 -13.22 4.69 18.21
CA LEU A 120 -14.65 4.53 18.01
C LEU A 120 -15.08 3.10 18.37
N CYS A 121 -14.39 2.06 17.88
CA CYS A 121 -14.65 0.67 18.25
C CYS A 121 -14.61 0.45 19.76
N SER A 122 -13.60 0.99 20.46
CA SER A 122 -13.53 0.92 21.93
C SER A 122 -14.71 1.59 22.61
N THR A 123 -15.21 2.71 22.08
CA THR A 123 -16.39 3.42 22.63
C THR A 123 -17.69 2.65 22.36
N LEU A 124 -17.73 1.87 21.28
CA LEU A 124 -18.85 0.99 20.92
C LEU A 124 -18.78 -0.39 21.59
N GLY A 125 -17.66 -0.72 22.26
CA GLY A 125 -17.43 -2.04 22.84
C GLY A 125 -17.16 -3.14 21.81
N LEU A 126 -16.69 -2.78 20.61
CA LEU A 126 -16.43 -3.71 19.51
C LEU A 126 -14.94 -3.96 19.33
N LYS A 127 -14.58 -5.17 18.90
CA LYS A 127 -13.21 -5.48 18.47
C LYS A 127 -12.98 -4.86 17.08
N PRO A 128 -11.91 -4.08 16.86
CA PRO A 128 -11.63 -3.52 15.54
C PRO A 128 -11.28 -4.66 14.56
N SER A 129 -11.96 -4.67 13.41
CA SER A 129 -11.57 -5.51 12.28
C SER A 129 -10.37 -4.90 11.54
N ASN A 130 -9.40 -5.73 11.13
CA ASN A 130 -8.29 -5.36 10.25
C ASN A 130 -8.57 -5.96 8.86
N ILE A 131 -9.03 -5.15 7.91
CA ILE A 131 -9.23 -5.60 6.52
C ILE A 131 -7.91 -6.05 5.89
N ARG A 132 -6.80 -5.37 6.22
CA ARG A 132 -5.46 -5.73 5.74
C ARG A 132 -4.93 -7.06 6.30
N ALA A 133 -5.46 -7.54 7.42
CA ALA A 133 -5.03 -8.83 7.99
C ALA A 133 -5.81 -10.01 7.40
N SER A 134 -7.05 -9.78 6.92
CA SER A 134 -7.86 -10.87 6.37
C SER A 134 -7.29 -11.48 5.09
N GLU A 135 -6.54 -10.71 4.28
CA GLU A 135 -5.84 -11.27 3.12
C GLU A 135 -4.68 -12.19 3.53
N ALA A 136 -3.95 -11.86 4.60
CA ALA A 136 -2.89 -12.70 5.14
C ALA A 136 -3.46 -13.97 5.81
N ASP A 137 -4.57 -13.85 6.54
CA ASP A 137 -5.23 -15.00 7.19
C ASP A 137 -5.84 -15.98 6.15
N THR A 138 -6.30 -15.50 4.99
CA THR A 138 -6.74 -16.38 3.89
C THR A 138 -5.60 -17.17 3.25
N LEU A 139 -4.38 -16.64 3.25
CA LEU A 139 -3.19 -17.33 2.73
C LEU A 139 -2.64 -18.34 3.73
N ASP A 140 -2.69 -18.03 5.03
CA ASP A 140 -2.22 -18.92 6.10
C ASP A 140 -3.20 -20.10 6.32
N ALA A 141 -4.50 -19.88 6.16
CA ALA A 141 -5.51 -20.95 6.15
C ALA A 141 -5.33 -21.93 4.96
N ALA A 142 -4.75 -21.47 3.85
CA ALA A 142 -4.47 -22.30 2.67
C ALA A 142 -3.13 -23.06 2.74
N GLN A 143 -2.21 -22.68 3.64
CA GLN A 143 -0.86 -23.24 3.72
C GLN A 143 -0.65 -24.30 4.82
N THR A 144 -1.66 -24.56 5.66
CA THR A 144 -1.52 -25.48 6.81
C THR A 144 -1.67 -26.97 6.50
N ASN A 145 -1.74 -27.40 5.24
CA ASN A 145 -1.92 -28.84 4.96
C ASN A 145 -1.24 -29.39 3.70
N VAL A 146 -0.05 -28.89 3.36
CA VAL A 146 0.79 -29.54 2.36
C VAL A 146 2.05 -30.05 3.04
N GLU A 147 2.09 -31.37 3.31
CA GLU A 147 3.34 -32.02 3.68
C GLU A 147 4.40 -31.73 2.62
N PRO A 148 5.61 -31.29 2.99
CA PRO A 148 6.66 -31.06 2.02
C PRO A 148 7.05 -32.39 1.36
N VAL A 149 6.96 -32.43 0.03
CA VAL A 149 7.16 -33.61 -0.83
C VAL A 149 8.55 -34.25 -0.70
N TRP A 150 9.54 -33.52 -0.16
CA TRP A 150 10.91 -33.99 -0.09
C TRP A 150 11.37 -34.08 1.36
N LYS A 151 11.42 -35.31 1.90
CA LYS A 151 12.16 -35.60 3.13
C LYS A 151 13.64 -35.56 2.79
N ILE A 152 14.36 -34.57 3.32
CA ILE A 152 15.82 -34.56 3.28
C ILE A 152 16.27 -35.60 4.31
N GLU A 153 16.53 -36.81 3.84
CA GLU A 153 17.17 -37.85 4.64
C GLU A 153 18.66 -37.49 4.74
N ASN A 154 19.09 -37.18 5.96
CA ASN A 154 20.43 -36.69 6.25
C ASN A 154 21.39 -37.89 6.25
N ASP A 155 21.83 -38.30 5.06
CA ASP A 155 22.78 -39.40 4.91
C ASP A 155 24.21 -38.89 5.10
N GLN A 156 24.64 -38.87 6.37
CA GLN A 156 26.06 -38.79 6.71
C GLN A 156 26.72 -40.15 6.43
N THR A 157 27.13 -40.41 5.18
CA THR A 157 28.23 -41.36 4.91
C THR A 157 29.07 -40.97 3.68
N MET A 158 30.40 -40.99 3.89
CA MET A 158 31.50 -40.99 2.90
C MET A 158 31.62 -39.76 1.97
N PHE A 159 32.58 -38.87 2.25
CA PHE A 159 34.01 -38.98 1.93
C PHE A 159 34.83 -38.03 2.84
#